data_AF-A0A2X3IHL7-F1
#
_entry.id   AF-A0A2X3IHL7-F1
#
_cell.length_a   1.000
_cell.length_b   1.000
_cell.length_c   1.000
_cell.angle_alpha   90.00
_cell.angle_beta   90.00
_cell.angle_gamma   90.00
#
_symmetry.space_group_name_H-M   'P 1'
#
loop_
_entity.id
_entity.type
_entity.pdbx_description
1 polymer ?
#
loop_
_entity_poly.entity_id
_entity_poly.type
_entity_poly.pdbx_seq_one_letter_code
_entity_poly.pdbx_strand_id
1 'polypeptide(L)'
;MPDASKDIDIHTVAQKLNAIAQTGLTYAKDVFDKERYETLRQIAEDLLRSRFNIDSETLNPVFETGYATPKTDVRAFIIRDGKLLMVKEAEDGKWSLPGGWADVGDTPSAAVCREVVEETGLGSKGD
;
A
#
# COMPACT_ATOMS: atom_id res chain seq x y z
N MET A 1 -8.19 -29.84 -5.14
CA MET A 1 -7.57 -29.14 -6.28
C MET A 1 -8.39 -27.89 -6.53
N PRO A 2 -7.84 -26.66 -6.53
CA PRO A 2 -8.63 -25.48 -6.86
C PRO A 2 -9.05 -25.54 -8.32
N ASP A 3 -10.32 -25.24 -8.55
CA ASP A 3 -11.03 -25.25 -9.83
C ASP A 3 -10.41 -24.28 -10.87
N ALA A 4 -10.43 -24.70 -12.13
CA ALA A 4 -9.80 -24.08 -13.29
C ALA A 4 -10.78 -23.22 -14.12
N SER A 5 -11.81 -22.63 -13.50
CA SER A 5 -12.54 -21.49 -14.05
C SER A 5 -12.06 -20.20 -13.38
N LYS A 6 -10.85 -19.73 -13.74
CA LYS A 6 -10.41 -18.40 -13.31
C LYS A 6 -11.20 -17.36 -14.08
N ASP A 7 -12.36 -16.98 -13.56
CA ASP A 7 -12.94 -15.67 -13.85
C ASP A 7 -11.82 -14.65 -13.68
N ILE A 8 -11.63 -13.81 -14.71
CA ILE A 8 -10.62 -12.77 -14.68
C ILE A 8 -10.99 -11.83 -13.54
N ASP A 9 -10.16 -11.78 -12.49
CA ASP A 9 -10.35 -10.80 -11.43
C ASP A 9 -10.08 -9.40 -11.98
N ILE A 10 -11.16 -8.70 -12.30
CA ILE A 10 -11.14 -7.38 -12.93
C ILE A 10 -10.40 -6.35 -12.07
N HIS A 11 -10.43 -6.51 -10.75
CA HIS A 11 -9.69 -5.66 -9.82
C HIS A 11 -8.18 -5.86 -9.99
N THR A 12 -7.70 -7.11 -10.00
CA THR A 12 -6.27 -7.40 -10.24
C THR A 12 -5.82 -6.90 -11.61
N VAL A 13 -6.67 -7.01 -12.64
CA VAL A 13 -6.36 -6.48 -13.98
C VAL A 13 -6.24 -4.97 -13.96
N ALA A 14 -7.19 -4.27 -13.34
CA ALA A 14 -7.18 -2.81 -13.26
C ALA A 14 -5.95 -2.30 -12.49
N GLN A 15 -5.57 -2.95 -11.37
CA GLN A 15 -4.35 -2.62 -10.63
C GLN A 15 -3.09 -2.75 -11.48
N LYS A 16 -2.96 -3.84 -12.25
CA LYS A 16 -1.81 -4.04 -13.15
C LYS A 16 -1.79 -3.02 -14.28
N LEU A 17 -2.95 -2.72 -14.86
CA LEU A 17 -3.07 -1.72 -15.92
C LEU A 17 -2.64 -0.35 -15.42
N ASN A 18 -3.09 0.04 -14.22
CA ASN A 18 -2.67 1.28 -13.58
C ASN A 18 -1.15 1.31 -13.31
N ALA A 19 -0.57 0.23 -12.78
CA ALA A 19 0.87 0.18 -12.50
C ALA A 19 1.74 0.35 -13.78
N ILE A 20 1.29 -0.23 -14.90
CA ILE A 20 1.92 -0.04 -16.21
C ILE A 20 1.77 1.40 -16.69
N ALA A 21 0.56 1.96 -16.60
CA ALA A 21 0.28 3.34 -16.99
C ALA A 21 1.12 4.33 -16.19
N GLN A 22 1.18 4.19 -14.87
CA GLN A 22 1.96 5.04 -13.96
C GLN A 22 3.47 4.97 -14.29
N THR A 23 3.99 3.76 -14.50
CA THR A 23 5.38 3.53 -14.92
C THR A 23 5.68 4.17 -16.27
N GLY A 24 4.76 4.01 -17.23
CA GLY A 24 4.85 4.59 -18.56
C GLY A 24 4.87 6.11 -18.52
N LEU A 25 3.94 6.74 -17.80
CA LEU A 25 3.87 8.20 -17.61
C LEU A 25 5.15 8.77 -16.98
N THR A 26 5.80 8.00 -16.12
CA THR A 26 7.05 8.40 -15.47
C THR A 26 8.23 8.48 -16.44
N TYR A 27 8.33 7.55 -17.40
CA TYR A 27 9.51 7.40 -18.25
C TYR A 27 9.31 7.76 -19.73
N ALA A 28 8.06 7.86 -20.20
CA ALA A 28 7.75 8.23 -21.58
C ALA A 28 8.31 9.62 -21.91
N LYS A 29 8.97 9.73 -23.07
CA LYS A 29 9.62 10.98 -23.52
C LYS A 29 8.80 11.74 -24.55
N ASP A 30 8.11 11.04 -25.44
CA ASP A 30 7.26 11.68 -26.45
C ASP A 30 5.80 11.84 -25.98
N VAL A 31 5.11 12.76 -26.63
CA VAL A 31 3.73 13.15 -26.28
C VAL A 31 2.72 12.05 -26.59
N PHE A 32 2.94 11.25 -27.63
CA PHE A 32 2.00 10.21 -28.04
C PHE A 32 1.99 9.03 -27.08
N ASP A 33 3.16 8.62 -26.58
CA ASP A 33 3.25 7.60 -25.53
C ASP A 33 2.62 8.08 -24.23
N LYS A 34 2.82 9.36 -23.85
CA LYS A 34 2.15 9.94 -22.68
C LYS A 34 0.63 9.90 -22.80
N GLU A 35 0.08 10.28 -23.96
CA GLU A 35 -1.37 10.20 -24.23
C GLU A 35 -1.88 8.76 -24.12
N ARG A 36 -1.12 7.77 -24.62
CA ARG A 36 -1.47 6.34 -24.50
C ARG A 36 -1.50 5.91 -23.04
N TYR A 37 -0.50 6.26 -22.24
CA TYR A 37 -0.47 5.89 -20.84
C TYR A 37 -1.54 6.60 -20.01
N GLU A 38 -1.87 7.87 -20.31
CA GLU A 38 -3.04 8.54 -19.73
C GLU A 38 -4.34 7.78 -20.04
N THR A 39 -4.50 7.34 -21.29
CA THR A 39 -5.65 6.52 -21.70
C THR A 39 -5.71 5.20 -20.93
N LEU A 40 -4.58 4.51 -20.74
CA LEU A 40 -4.53 3.27 -19.95
C LEU A 40 -4.88 3.51 -18.48
N ARG A 41 -4.43 4.63 -17.90
CA ARG A 41 -4.79 5.03 -16.53
C ARG A 41 -6.29 5.27 -16.40
N GLN A 42 -6.91 5.97 -17.35
CA GLN A 42 -8.36 6.21 -17.35
C GLN A 42 -9.14 4.90 -17.43
N ILE A 43 -8.73 3.96 -18.29
CA ILE A 43 -9.37 2.64 -18.38
C ILE A 43 -9.27 1.89 -17.03
N ALA A 44 -8.11 1.94 -16.37
CA ALA A 44 -7.95 1.31 -15.07
C ALA A 44 -8.87 1.94 -14.00
N GLU A 45 -8.99 3.27 -14.00
CA GLU A 45 -9.92 3.99 -13.11
C GLU A 45 -11.37 3.56 -13.37
N ASP A 46 -11.82 3.56 -14.63
CA ASP A 46 -13.20 3.20 -14.99
C ASP A 46 -13.54 1.77 -14.55
N LEU A 47 -12.60 0.84 -14.69
CA LEU A 47 -12.76 -0.53 -14.20
C LEU A 47 -12.91 -0.62 -12.68
N LEU A 48 -12.08 0.11 -11.92
CA LEU A 48 -12.17 0.17 -10.46
C LEU A 48 -13.48 0.82 -10.01
N ARG A 49 -13.85 1.94 -10.62
CA ARG A 49 -15.12 2.66 -10.35
C ARG A 49 -16.31 1.77 -10.58
N SER A 50 -16.36 1.08 -11.72
CA SER A 50 -17.43 0.15 -12.05
C SER A 50 -17.53 -1.00 -11.04
N ARG A 51 -16.39 -1.53 -10.58
CA ARG A 51 -16.35 -2.65 -9.64
C ARG A 51 -16.79 -2.27 -8.22
N PHE A 52 -16.38 -1.10 -7.73
CA PHE A 52 -16.58 -0.69 -6.33
C PHE A 52 -17.66 0.38 -6.13
N ASN A 53 -18.25 0.91 -7.21
CA ASN A 53 -19.22 2.00 -7.17
C ASN A 53 -18.68 3.25 -6.45
N ILE A 54 -17.45 3.64 -6.80
CA ILE A 54 -16.72 4.79 -6.23
C ILE A 54 -16.66 5.91 -7.28
N ASP A 55 -16.72 7.17 -6.83
CA ASP A 55 -16.54 8.34 -7.69
C ASP A 55 -15.05 8.63 -8.00
N SER A 56 -14.80 9.50 -8.98
CA SER A 56 -13.42 9.91 -9.31
C SER A 56 -12.74 10.66 -8.19
N GLU A 57 -13.49 11.46 -7.42
CA GLU A 57 -12.92 12.30 -6.36
C GLU A 57 -12.30 11.44 -5.24
N THR A 58 -12.92 10.32 -4.92
CA THR A 58 -12.43 9.35 -3.93
C THR A 58 -11.25 8.52 -4.46
N LEU A 59 -11.16 8.29 -5.77
CA LEU A 59 -10.07 7.50 -6.38
C LEU A 59 -8.83 8.32 -6.72
N ASN A 60 -8.98 9.60 -7.08
CA ASN A 60 -7.88 10.49 -7.45
C ASN A 60 -6.69 10.48 -6.48
N PRO A 61 -6.88 10.47 -5.14
CA PRO A 61 -5.78 10.45 -4.17
C PRO A 61 -4.97 9.15 -4.17
N VAL A 62 -5.49 8.07 -4.76
CA VAL A 62 -4.84 6.74 -4.78
C VAL A 62 -3.80 6.64 -5.89
N PHE A 63 -3.89 7.48 -6.93
CA PHE A 63 -2.95 7.46 -8.05
C PHE A 63 -1.68 8.22 -7.72
N GLU A 64 -0.55 7.52 -7.79
CA GLU A 64 0.77 8.05 -7.48
C GLU A 64 1.53 8.45 -8.75
N THR A 65 2.68 9.11 -8.55
CA THR A 65 3.64 9.39 -9.62
C THR A 65 4.91 8.56 -9.39
N GLY A 66 5.76 8.44 -10.41
CA GLY A 66 6.96 7.60 -10.32
C GLY A 66 6.69 6.13 -10.67
N TYR A 67 7.72 5.30 -10.58
CA TYR A 67 7.57 3.86 -10.83
C TYR A 67 6.69 3.20 -9.77
N ALA A 68 5.68 2.44 -10.20
CA ALA A 68 4.79 1.76 -9.28
C ALA A 68 5.52 0.66 -8.50
N THR A 69 5.42 0.69 -7.17
CA THR A 69 6.00 -0.32 -6.28
C THR A 69 5.01 -0.73 -5.20
N PRO A 70 5.16 -1.92 -4.58
CA PRO A 70 4.40 -2.23 -3.37
C PRO A 70 4.70 -1.21 -2.26
N LYS A 71 3.67 -0.83 -1.51
CA LYS A 71 3.85 -0.06 -0.28
C LYS A 71 4.56 -0.92 0.78
N THR A 72 5.28 -0.27 1.71
CA THR A 72 6.15 -0.96 2.68
C THR A 72 5.61 -0.81 4.11
N ASP A 73 5.37 -1.94 4.77
CA ASP A 73 4.97 -2.05 6.19
C ASP A 73 6.11 -2.73 6.98
N VAL A 74 6.32 -2.30 8.23
CA VAL A 74 7.31 -2.86 9.15
C VAL A 74 6.62 -3.40 10.40
N ARG A 75 7.09 -4.53 10.93
CA ARG A 75 6.54 -5.16 12.14
C ARG A 75 7.64 -5.59 13.09
N ALA A 76 7.46 -5.29 14.38
CA ALA A 76 8.38 -5.62 15.44
C ALA A 76 8.05 -7.00 16.03
N PHE A 77 9.01 -7.93 15.98
CA PHE A 77 8.91 -9.22 16.65
C PHE A 77 9.76 -9.20 17.93
N ILE A 78 9.12 -8.95 19.08
CA ILE A 78 9.81 -8.76 20.37
C ILE A 78 9.36 -9.83 21.37
N ILE A 79 10.30 -10.67 21.81
CA ILE A 79 10.06 -11.69 22.85
C ILE A 79 10.78 -11.32 24.13
N ARG A 80 10.08 -11.42 25.26
CA ARG A 80 10.66 -11.30 26.61
C ARG A 80 10.01 -12.33 27.54
N ASP A 81 10.83 -13.05 28.30
CA ASP A 81 10.38 -14.07 29.27
C ASP A 81 9.41 -15.10 28.65
N GLY A 82 9.69 -15.50 27.41
CA GLY A 82 8.86 -16.45 26.65
C GLY A 82 7.52 -15.89 26.15
N LYS A 83 7.27 -14.58 26.26
CA LYS A 83 6.05 -13.91 25.81
C LYS A 83 6.35 -12.97 24.64
N LEU A 84 5.44 -12.91 23.67
CA LEU A 84 5.49 -12.02 22.51
C LEU A 84 4.76 -10.70 22.83
N LEU A 85 5.38 -9.58 22.49
CA LEU A 85 4.73 -8.27 22.56
C LEU A 85 3.70 -8.14 21.44
N MET A 86 2.49 -7.71 21.79
CA MET A 86 1.42 -7.41 20.85
C MET A 86 0.74 -6.10 21.25
N VAL A 87 0.16 -5.39 20.28
CA VAL A 87 -0.69 -4.22 20.49
C VAL A 87 -2.12 -4.55 20.09
N LYS A 88 -3.09 -3.85 20.69
CA LYS A 88 -4.51 -4.03 20.37
C LYS A 88 -4.99 -2.84 19.57
N GLU A 89 -5.36 -3.05 18.31
CA GLU A 89 -5.75 -1.99 17.40
C GLU A 89 -7.09 -1.37 17.81
N ALA A 90 -7.16 -0.04 17.76
CA ALA A 90 -8.36 0.70 18.15
C ALA A 90 -9.52 0.51 17.15
N GLU A 91 -9.20 0.29 15.87
CA GLU A 91 -10.18 0.20 14.79
C GLU A 91 -11.01 -1.08 14.84
N ASP A 92 -10.37 -2.24 15.04
CA ASP A 92 -11.05 -3.54 15.00
C ASP A 92 -10.96 -4.34 16.32
N GLY A 93 -10.21 -3.85 17.30
CA GLY A 93 -10.04 -4.49 18.60
C GLY A 93 -9.24 -5.79 18.56
N LYS A 94 -8.57 -6.13 17.46
CA LYS A 94 -7.73 -7.32 17.34
C LYS A 94 -6.30 -7.04 17.79
N TRP A 95 -5.53 -8.11 17.95
CA TRP A 95 -4.13 -8.03 18.34
C TRP A 95 -3.22 -8.19 17.13
N SER A 96 -2.22 -7.33 17.01
CA SER A 96 -1.19 -7.37 15.97
C SER A 96 0.21 -7.16 16.57
N LEU A 97 1.25 -7.40 15.75
CA LEU A 97 2.60 -6.99 16.12
C LEU A 97 2.70 -5.46 16.04
N PRO A 98 3.43 -4.81 16.97
CA PRO A 98 3.65 -3.38 16.88
C PRO A 98 4.30 -3.02 15.53
N GLY A 99 3.83 -1.97 14.88
CA GLY A 99 4.32 -1.58 13.56
C GLY A 99 3.30 -0.90 12.66
N GLY A 100 3.76 -0.46 11.50
CA GLY A 100 2.96 0.32 10.56
C GLY A 100 3.71 0.64 9.29
N TRP A 101 3.27 1.68 8.60
CA TRP A 101 3.88 2.15 7.35
C TRP A 101 5.31 2.65 7.58
N ALA A 102 6.21 2.29 6.67
CA ALA A 102 7.54 2.90 6.64
C ALA A 102 7.45 4.30 5.99
N ASP A 103 7.89 5.32 6.73
CA ASP A 103 7.89 6.69 6.23
C ASP A 103 9.04 6.95 5.25
N VAL A 104 8.83 7.91 4.35
CA VAL A 104 9.86 8.35 3.40
C VAL A 104 11.04 8.94 4.17
N GLY A 105 12.22 8.38 3.94
CA GLY A 105 13.47 8.79 4.59
C GLY A 105 13.89 7.88 5.74
N ASP A 106 13.00 7.03 6.24
CA ASP A 106 13.34 6.05 7.26
C ASP A 106 14.13 4.87 6.67
N THR A 107 15.10 4.40 7.45
CA THR A 107 15.55 3.02 7.29
C THR A 107 14.49 2.09 7.89
N PRO A 108 14.33 0.83 7.40
CA PRO A 108 13.37 -0.11 7.99
C PRO A 108 13.53 -0.28 9.51
N SER A 109 14.77 -0.23 10.00
CA SER A 109 15.09 -0.26 11.43
C SER A 109 14.63 0.98 12.19
N ALA A 110 14.72 2.16 11.58
CA ALA A 110 14.27 3.41 12.22
C ALA A 110 12.74 3.44 12.30
N ALA A 111 12.05 3.10 11.21
CA ALA A 111 10.59 3.01 11.16
C ALA A 111 10.05 2.05 12.23
N VAL A 112 10.57 0.81 12.30
CA VAL A 112 10.07 -0.17 13.27
C VAL A 112 10.34 0.24 14.73
N CYS A 113 11.45 0.92 15.01
CA CYS A 113 11.72 1.45 16.34
C CYS A 113 10.78 2.61 16.70
N ARG A 114 10.50 3.51 15.76
CA ARG A 114 9.54 4.60 15.93
C ARG A 114 8.15 4.05 16.27
N GLU A 115 7.62 3.14 15.46
CA GLU A 115 6.31 2.51 15.68
C GLU A 115 6.21 1.83 17.04
N VAL A 116 7.25 1.09 17.46
CA VAL A 116 7.27 0.47 18.81
C VAL A 116 7.17 1.51 19.92
N VAL A 117 7.90 2.63 19.80
CA VAL A 117 7.84 3.70 20.81
C VAL A 117 6.46 4.34 20.83
N GLU A 118 5.88 4.65 19.67
CA GLU A 118 4.59 5.32 19.53
C GLU A 118 3.42 4.48 20.05
N GLU A 119 3.39 3.18 19.75
CA GLU A 119 2.27 2.31 20.12
C GLU A 119 2.39 1.72 21.52
N THR A 120 3.60 1.61 22.07
CA THR A 120 3.84 0.90 23.35
C THR A 120 4.50 1.75 24.43
N GLY A 121 5.07 2.90 24.08
CA GLY A 121 5.86 3.74 24.97
C GLY A 121 7.24 3.17 25.33
N LEU A 122 7.57 1.94 24.92
CA LEU A 122 8.83 1.30 25.27
C LEU A 122 10.03 2.02 24.63
N GLY A 123 11.07 2.29 25.41
CA GLY A 123 12.28 2.96 24.93
C GLY A 123 12.17 4.49 24.84
N SER A 124 11.00 5.07 25.11
CA SER A 124 10.93 6.50 25.42
C SER A 124 11.76 6.78 26.68
N LYS A 125 12.62 7.79 26.65
CA LYS A 125 13.22 8.32 27.88
C LYS A 125 12.08 9.02 28.62
N GLY A 126 11.56 8.42 29.68
CA GLY A 126 10.59 9.07 30.55
C GLY A 126 11.21 10.30 31.23
N ASP A 127 10.42 11.36 31.34
CA ASP A 127 10.62 12.42 32.35
C ASP A 127 10.34 11.87 33.76
#